data_AF-A0A7S0ZLM7-F1
#
_entry.id   AF-A0A7S0ZLM7-F1
#
_cell.length_a   1.000
_cell.length_b   1.000
_cell.length_c   1.000
_cell.angle_alpha   90.00
_cell.angle_beta   90.00
_cell.angle_gamma   90.00
#
_symmetry.space_group_name_H-M   'P 1'
#
loop_
_entity.id
_entity.type
_entity.pdbx_description
1 polymer ?
#
loop_
_entity_poly.entity_id
_entity_poly.type
_entity_poly.pdbx_seq_one_letter_code
_entity_poly.pdbx_strand_id
1 'polypeptide(L)'
;VNGAGINASFAIHQDYTGNAGDIAIGWSVAVGSPFAFPTTLESEYRSDIYGERAILLGAVHGMVEALFRRYTRQGMSSEEAYKNSVECITGPVSRVISTKGMLAVYEQLDDKGKKIFDQAYAASYHPALDICFEIYEDVAAGNEIRSVVQAGARFDRFPMGKIDGTHMWQ
;
A
#
# COMPACT_ATOMS: atom_id res chain seq x y z
N VAL A 1 6.54 -26.31 9.92
CA VAL A 1 6.07 -25.00 10.44
C VAL A 1 4.59 -24.90 10.11
N ASN A 2 3.73 -24.84 11.13
CA ASN A 2 2.27 -24.91 10.97
C ASN A 2 1.71 -23.59 10.41
N GLY A 3 1.44 -23.54 9.09
CA GLY A 3 0.62 -22.48 8.46
C GLY A 3 1.30 -21.12 8.30
N ALA A 4 2.26 -21.01 7.38
CA ALA A 4 2.73 -19.73 6.87
C ALA A 4 2.04 -19.43 5.53
N GLY A 5 1.47 -18.23 5.38
CA GLY A 5 0.79 -17.78 4.16
C GLY A 5 0.28 -16.35 4.27
N ILE A 6 -0.42 -15.87 3.25
CA ILE A 6 -1.03 -14.54 3.20
C ILE A 6 -2.53 -14.68 3.46
N ASN A 7 -3.08 -13.82 4.32
CA ASN A 7 -4.51 -13.77 4.56
C ASN A 7 -5.26 -13.48 3.24
N ALA A 8 -6.43 -14.07 3.08
CA ALA A 8 -7.26 -13.86 1.90
C ALA A 8 -8.64 -13.35 2.30
N SER A 9 -9.27 -12.62 1.38
CA SER A 9 -10.71 -12.44 1.40
C SER A 9 -11.37 -13.42 0.43
N PHE A 10 -12.65 -13.73 0.63
CA PHE A 10 -13.43 -14.49 -0.35
C PHE A 10 -14.81 -13.88 -0.53
N ALA A 11 -15.38 -14.01 -1.73
CA ALA A 11 -16.70 -13.51 -2.06
C ALA A 11 -17.49 -14.53 -2.88
N ILE A 12 -18.78 -14.66 -2.57
CA ILE A 12 -19.73 -15.46 -3.36
C ILE A 12 -20.67 -14.49 -4.07
N HIS A 13 -20.42 -14.24 -5.35
CA HIS A 13 -21.28 -13.35 -6.14
C HIS A 13 -22.57 -14.03 -6.59
N GLN A 14 -22.47 -15.31 -6.97
CA GLN A 14 -23.57 -16.17 -7.36
C GLN A 14 -23.32 -17.58 -6.84
N ASP A 15 -24.37 -18.23 -6.33
CA ASP A 15 -24.32 -19.63 -5.92
C ASP A 15 -25.54 -20.37 -6.46
N TYR A 16 -25.36 -21.02 -7.61
CA TYR A 16 -26.42 -21.78 -8.26
C TYR A 16 -26.58 -23.20 -7.68
N THR A 17 -25.47 -23.79 -7.20
CA THR A 17 -25.45 -25.19 -6.74
C THR A 17 -25.55 -25.34 -5.23
N GLY A 18 -25.43 -24.25 -4.46
CA GLY A 18 -25.43 -24.23 -2.99
C GLY A 18 -24.09 -24.60 -2.35
N ASN A 19 -23.02 -24.71 -3.15
CA ASN A 19 -21.71 -25.22 -2.72
C ASN A 19 -20.59 -24.20 -2.91
N ALA A 20 -20.88 -22.99 -3.41
CA ALA A 20 -19.86 -22.02 -3.76
C ALA A 20 -19.05 -21.57 -2.53
N GLY A 21 -19.69 -21.45 -1.37
CA GLY A 21 -19.05 -21.14 -0.09
C GLY A 21 -17.97 -22.15 0.30
N ASP A 22 -18.31 -23.44 0.29
CA ASP A 22 -17.39 -24.51 0.65
C ASP A 22 -16.21 -24.59 -0.33
N ILE A 23 -16.47 -24.38 -1.62
CA ILE A 23 -15.42 -24.35 -2.64
C ILE A 23 -14.47 -23.16 -2.41
N ALA A 24 -15.00 -21.96 -2.14
CA ALA A 24 -14.19 -20.77 -1.92
C ALA A 24 -13.32 -20.91 -0.65
N ILE A 25 -13.89 -21.39 0.45
CA ILE A 25 -13.16 -21.62 1.71
C ILE A 25 -12.13 -22.74 1.51
N GLY A 26 -12.51 -23.85 0.87
CA GLY A 26 -11.61 -24.94 0.55
C GLY A 26 -10.42 -24.49 -0.31
N TRP A 27 -10.65 -23.61 -1.28
CA TRP A 27 -9.59 -23.00 -2.08
C TRP A 27 -8.67 -22.11 -1.24
N SER A 28 -9.23 -21.24 -0.39
CA SER A 28 -8.43 -20.38 0.49
C SER A 28 -7.55 -21.18 1.45
N VAL A 29 -8.06 -22.29 2.00
CA VAL A 29 -7.27 -23.23 2.80
C VAL A 29 -6.17 -23.89 1.97
N ALA A 30 -6.49 -24.32 0.74
CA ALA A 30 -5.54 -25.00 -0.14
C ALA A 30 -4.36 -24.12 -0.58
N VAL A 31 -4.57 -22.80 -0.73
CA VAL A 31 -3.48 -21.83 -1.00
C VAL A 31 -2.71 -21.43 0.27
N GLY A 32 -3.12 -21.93 1.44
CA GLY A 32 -2.41 -21.73 2.70
C GLY A 32 -2.74 -20.40 3.40
N SER A 33 -3.90 -19.80 3.14
CA SER A 33 -4.30 -18.58 3.85
C SER A 33 -4.44 -18.83 5.35
N PRO A 34 -3.71 -18.09 6.21
CA PRO A 34 -3.83 -18.25 7.67
C PRO A 34 -5.22 -17.87 8.18
N PHE A 35 -5.85 -16.91 7.52
CA PHE A 35 -7.21 -16.47 7.77
C PHE A 35 -7.91 -16.08 6.47
N ALA A 36 -9.16 -16.51 6.32
CA ALA A 36 -10.03 -16.21 5.19
C ALA A 36 -11.26 -15.46 5.68
N PHE A 37 -11.48 -14.22 5.21
CA PHE A 37 -12.61 -13.40 5.66
C PHE A 37 -13.62 -13.13 4.52
N PRO A 38 -14.92 -13.11 4.81
CA PRO A 38 -15.93 -12.87 3.80
C PRO A 38 -15.95 -11.39 3.37
N THR A 39 -16.17 -11.16 2.08
CA THR A 39 -16.40 -9.84 1.46
C THR A 39 -17.37 -9.98 0.28
N THR A 40 -17.57 -8.90 -0.49
CA THR A 40 -18.23 -8.93 -1.81
C THR A 40 -17.22 -8.58 -2.90
N LEU A 41 -17.48 -9.02 -4.15
CA LEU A 41 -16.63 -8.60 -5.28
C LEU A 41 -16.58 -7.07 -5.41
N GLU A 42 -17.69 -6.38 -5.11
CA GLU A 42 -17.76 -4.92 -5.18
C GLU A 42 -16.86 -4.25 -4.13
N SER A 43 -16.90 -4.73 -2.90
CA SER A 43 -16.05 -4.21 -1.82
C SER A 43 -14.58 -4.53 -2.06
N GLU A 44 -14.29 -5.74 -2.56
CA GLU A 44 -12.93 -6.20 -2.83
C GLU A 44 -12.25 -5.33 -3.90
N TYR A 45 -12.82 -5.21 -5.10
CA TYR A 45 -12.19 -4.41 -6.16
C TYR A 45 -12.01 -2.95 -5.75
N ARG A 46 -12.96 -2.39 -4.99
CA ARG A 46 -12.86 -1.00 -4.50
C ARG A 46 -11.69 -0.85 -3.55
N SER A 47 -11.57 -1.74 -2.58
CA SER A 47 -10.51 -1.67 -1.57
C SER A 47 -9.13 -2.00 -2.13
N ASP A 48 -9.04 -2.96 -3.04
CA ASP A 48 -7.76 -3.47 -3.57
C ASP A 48 -7.12 -2.46 -4.54
N ILE A 49 -7.86 -2.05 -5.57
CA ILE A 49 -7.40 -1.08 -6.58
C ILE A 49 -7.04 0.27 -5.93
N TYR A 50 -7.83 0.70 -4.94
CA TYR A 50 -7.52 1.87 -4.11
C TYR A 50 -6.25 1.66 -3.29
N GLY A 51 -6.15 0.52 -2.59
CA GLY A 51 -5.04 0.22 -1.68
C GLY A 51 -3.68 0.21 -2.37
N GLU A 52 -3.58 -0.39 -3.56
CA GLU A 52 -2.34 -0.44 -4.34
C GLU A 52 -1.88 0.94 -4.84
N ARG A 53 -2.81 1.83 -5.18
CA ARG A 53 -2.49 3.23 -5.54
C ARG A 53 -2.15 4.09 -4.34
N ALA A 54 -2.81 3.81 -3.22
CA ALA A 54 -2.56 4.45 -1.94
C ALA A 54 -1.34 3.80 -1.26
N ILE A 55 -1.49 3.38 0.00
CA ILE A 55 -0.34 3.08 0.87
C ILE A 55 0.46 1.85 0.46
N LEU A 56 -0.10 0.90 -0.29
CA LEU A 56 0.59 -0.38 -0.55
C LEU A 56 1.72 -0.23 -1.58
N LEU A 57 1.59 0.66 -2.57
CA LEU A 57 2.65 0.91 -3.56
C LEU A 57 2.77 2.40 -3.94
N GLY A 58 1.73 2.99 -4.55
CA GLY A 58 1.84 4.32 -5.17
C GLY A 58 2.23 5.43 -4.19
N ALA A 59 1.50 5.57 -3.07
CA ALA A 59 1.75 6.62 -2.09
C ALA A 59 3.10 6.43 -1.37
N VAL A 60 3.48 5.19 -1.04
CA VAL A 60 4.79 4.94 -0.39
C VAL A 60 5.95 5.28 -1.33
N HIS A 61 5.85 4.98 -2.63
CA HIS A 61 6.86 5.36 -3.63
C HIS A 61 6.99 6.89 -3.71
N GLY A 62 5.88 7.62 -3.87
CA GLY A 62 5.89 9.08 -3.93
C GLY A 62 6.47 9.73 -2.65
N MET A 63 6.14 9.16 -1.49
CA MET A 63 6.64 9.63 -0.19
C MET A 63 8.15 9.45 -0.05
N VAL A 64 8.70 8.27 -0.38
CA VAL A 64 10.15 8.03 -0.26
C VAL A 64 10.95 8.91 -1.22
N GLU A 65 10.48 9.10 -2.45
CA GLU A 65 11.07 10.02 -3.44
C GLU A 65 11.09 11.47 -2.92
N ALA A 66 9.98 11.93 -2.32
CA ALA A 66 9.87 13.28 -1.79
C ALA A 66 10.80 13.50 -0.57
N LEU A 67 10.82 12.54 0.36
CA LEU A 67 11.69 12.59 1.55
C LEU A 67 13.17 12.58 1.16
N PHE A 68 13.56 11.69 0.26
CA PHE A 68 14.95 11.61 -0.22
C PHE A 68 15.41 12.94 -0.84
N ARG A 69 14.60 13.54 -1.72
CA ARG A 69 14.92 14.85 -2.34
C ARG A 69 14.96 15.97 -1.31
N ARG A 70 14.10 15.92 -0.29
CA ARG A 70 14.11 16.91 0.80
C ARG A 70 15.39 16.81 1.61
N TYR A 71 15.77 15.61 2.04
CA TYR A 71 16.94 15.39 2.88
C TYR A 71 18.24 15.73 2.16
N THR A 72 18.39 15.32 0.91
CA THR A 72 19.56 15.67 0.09
C THR A 72 19.70 17.19 -0.12
N ARG A 73 18.59 17.90 -0.36
CA ARG A 73 18.58 19.39 -0.42
C ARG A 73 18.95 20.05 0.90
N GLN A 74 18.75 19.37 2.03
CA GLN A 74 19.15 19.84 3.36
C GLN A 74 20.60 19.47 3.72
N GLY A 75 21.35 18.87 2.79
CA GLY A 75 22.76 18.53 2.95
C GLY A 75 23.02 17.11 3.45
N MET A 76 21.99 16.28 3.59
CA MET A 76 22.17 14.86 3.90
C MET A 76 22.81 14.11 2.72
N SER A 77 23.70 13.16 2.99
CA SER A 77 24.26 12.32 1.93
C SER A 77 23.16 11.47 1.28
N SER A 78 23.37 11.01 0.03
CA SER A 78 22.40 10.15 -0.65
C SER A 78 22.17 8.84 0.11
N GLU A 79 23.24 8.24 0.66
CA GLU A 79 23.14 7.01 1.46
C GLU A 79 22.28 7.22 2.72
N GLU A 80 22.54 8.28 3.49
CA GLU A 80 21.75 8.58 4.68
C GLU A 80 20.31 8.96 4.32
N ALA A 81 20.08 9.68 3.22
CA ALA A 81 18.73 10.04 2.77
C ALA A 81 17.92 8.79 2.39
N TYR A 82 18.54 7.81 1.74
CA TYR A 82 17.92 6.51 1.43
C TYR A 82 17.59 5.74 2.71
N LYS A 83 18.54 5.65 3.66
CA LYS A 83 18.33 5.00 4.95
C LYS A 83 17.19 5.62 5.75
N ASN A 84 17.13 6.96 5.79
CA ASN A 84 16.10 7.71 6.53
C ASN A 84 14.76 7.81 5.79
N SER A 85 14.63 7.25 4.57
CA SER A 85 13.38 7.18 3.82
C SER A 85 12.99 5.71 3.59
N VAL A 86 13.55 5.07 2.58
CA VAL A 86 13.21 3.70 2.15
C VAL A 86 13.46 2.69 3.27
N GLU A 87 14.69 2.55 3.76
CA GLU A 87 15.01 1.50 4.75
C GLU A 87 14.26 1.71 6.06
N CYS A 88 14.11 2.97 6.51
CA CYS A 88 13.37 3.31 7.71
C CYS A 88 11.91 2.85 7.62
N ILE A 89 11.24 3.12 6.49
CA ILE A 89 9.85 2.74 6.28
C ILE A 89 9.71 1.22 6.18
N THR A 90 10.46 0.57 5.30
CA THR A 90 10.28 -0.87 5.00
C THR A 90 10.90 -1.79 6.04
N GLY A 91 11.77 -1.27 6.92
CA GLY A 91 12.46 -2.02 7.96
C GLY A 91 11.84 -1.83 9.33
N PRO A 92 12.38 -0.91 10.16
CA PRO A 92 11.95 -0.76 11.55
C PRO A 92 10.49 -0.32 11.68
N VAL A 93 10.00 0.60 10.85
CA VAL A 93 8.61 1.08 10.92
C VAL A 93 7.63 -0.04 10.59
N SER A 94 7.77 -0.71 9.43
CA SER A 94 6.94 -1.87 9.07
C SER A 94 6.96 -2.96 10.15
N ARG A 95 8.12 -3.27 10.73
CA ARG A 95 8.25 -4.30 11.79
C ARG A 95 7.49 -3.91 13.06
N VAL A 96 7.61 -2.67 13.52
CA VAL A 96 6.90 -2.20 14.72
C VAL A 96 5.39 -2.18 14.48
N ILE A 97 4.93 -1.67 13.34
CA ILE A 97 3.50 -1.64 13.00
C ILE A 97 2.95 -3.07 12.96
N SER A 98 3.66 -4.00 12.29
CA SER A 98 3.23 -5.39 12.13
C SER A 98 3.09 -6.15 13.45
N THR A 99 3.83 -5.78 14.50
CA THR A 99 3.89 -6.54 15.76
C THR A 99 3.28 -5.83 16.95
N LYS A 100 3.23 -4.49 16.93
CA LYS A 100 2.83 -3.64 18.07
C LYS A 100 1.86 -2.52 17.67
N GLY A 101 1.56 -2.34 16.39
CA GLY A 101 0.69 -1.27 15.90
C GLY A 101 1.37 0.10 15.75
N MET A 102 0.63 1.07 15.22
CA MET A 102 1.16 2.41 14.89
C MET A 102 1.50 3.26 16.11
N LEU A 103 0.72 3.17 17.19
CA LEU A 103 0.97 3.94 18.42
C LEU A 103 2.35 3.63 19.00
N ALA A 104 2.78 2.37 18.92
CA ALA A 104 4.10 1.94 19.38
C ALA A 104 5.25 2.58 18.58
N VAL A 105 5.03 3.02 17.34
CA VAL A 105 6.04 3.78 16.58
C VAL A 105 6.26 5.13 17.24
N TYR A 106 5.18 5.83 17.56
CA TYR A 106 5.21 7.15 18.21
C TYR A 106 5.77 7.08 19.64
N GLU A 107 5.35 6.07 20.41
CA GLU A 107 5.76 5.92 21.82
C GLU A 107 7.25 5.61 21.99
N GLN A 108 7.89 4.98 21.01
CA GLN A 108 9.32 4.67 21.01
C GLN A 108 10.22 5.88 20.72
N LEU A 109 9.66 6.99 20.24
CA LEU A 109 10.41 8.21 19.99
C LEU A 109 10.74 8.95 21.30
N ASP A 110 11.88 9.62 21.32
CA ASP A 110 12.20 10.58 22.37
C ASP A 110 11.35 11.86 22.24
N ASP A 111 11.40 12.76 23.24
CA ASP A 111 10.57 13.97 23.27
C ASP A 111 10.81 14.89 22.05
N LYS A 112 12.03 14.88 21.50
CA LYS A 112 12.37 15.64 20.29
C LYS A 112 11.75 14.98 19.06
N GLY A 113 11.86 13.66 18.94
CA GLY A 113 11.30 12.86 17.86
C GLY A 113 9.78 12.95 17.81
N LYS A 114 9.11 12.92 18.96
CA LYS A 114 7.65 13.12 19.04
C LYS A 114 7.22 14.45 18.47
N LYS A 115 7.91 15.54 18.81
CA LYS A 115 7.63 16.87 18.23
C LYS A 115 7.81 16.91 16.71
N ILE A 116 8.84 16.24 16.18
CA ILE A 116 9.08 16.15 14.73
C ILE A 116 7.96 15.32 14.06
N PHE A 117 7.58 14.20 14.69
CA PHE A 117 6.48 13.36 14.22
C PHE A 117 5.17 14.14 14.15
N ASP A 118 4.81 14.85 15.22
CA ASP A 118 3.57 15.65 15.29
C ASP A 118 3.54 16.72 14.19
N GLN A 119 4.65 17.42 13.97
CA GLN A 119 4.77 18.43 12.91
C GLN A 119 4.60 17.82 11.52
N ALA A 120 5.27 16.70 11.26
CA ALA A 120 5.16 16.01 9.98
C ALA A 120 3.74 15.50 9.75
N TYR A 121 3.16 14.80 10.74
CA TYR A 121 1.82 14.23 10.68
C TYR A 121 0.76 15.31 10.46
N ALA A 122 0.78 16.40 11.24
CA ALA A 122 -0.16 17.50 11.10
C ALA A 122 -0.07 18.18 9.73
N ALA A 123 1.13 18.30 9.17
CA ALA A 123 1.33 18.90 7.85
C ALA A 123 0.97 17.97 6.69
N SER A 124 1.09 16.64 6.87
CA SER A 124 0.90 15.67 5.79
C SER A 124 -0.49 15.05 5.74
N TYR A 125 -1.23 15.01 6.86
CA TYR A 125 -2.48 14.26 6.97
C TYR A 125 -3.52 14.69 5.94
N HIS A 126 -3.86 15.98 5.90
CA HIS A 126 -4.91 16.47 4.99
C HIS A 126 -4.51 16.39 3.50
N PRO A 127 -3.30 16.78 3.08
CA PRO A 127 -2.86 16.58 1.70
C PRO A 127 -2.87 15.12 1.26
N ALA A 128 -2.44 14.19 2.13
CA ALA A 128 -2.49 12.76 1.82
C ALA A 128 -3.93 12.24 1.75
N LEU A 129 -4.79 12.68 2.66
CA LEU A 129 -6.20 12.31 2.70
C LEU A 129 -6.96 12.78 1.45
N ASP A 130 -6.64 13.98 0.94
CA ASP A 130 -7.23 14.55 -0.27
C ASP A 130 -7.02 13.62 -1.48
N ILE A 131 -5.76 13.24 -1.73
CA ILE A 131 -5.41 12.30 -2.81
C ILE A 131 -6.03 10.92 -2.58
N CYS A 132 -6.06 10.43 -1.34
CA CYS A 132 -6.72 9.17 -1.03
C CYS A 132 -8.23 9.20 -1.34
N PHE A 133 -8.92 10.29 -1.04
CA PHE A 133 -10.33 10.43 -1.39
C PHE A 133 -10.54 10.45 -2.89
N GLU A 134 -9.75 11.23 -3.64
CA GLU A 134 -9.82 11.27 -5.10
C GLU A 134 -9.64 9.86 -5.71
N ILE A 135 -8.59 9.13 -5.32
CA ILE A 135 -8.34 7.77 -5.81
C ILE A 135 -9.54 6.86 -5.52
N TYR A 136 -10.06 6.89 -4.30
CA TYR A 136 -11.19 6.02 -3.93
C TYR A 136 -12.44 6.34 -4.75
N GLU A 137 -12.77 7.62 -4.94
CA GLU A 137 -13.92 8.04 -5.73
C GLU A 137 -13.79 7.62 -7.19
N ASP A 138 -12.61 7.76 -7.80
CA ASP A 138 -12.37 7.33 -9.18
C ASP A 138 -12.45 5.81 -9.38
N VAL A 139 -11.99 5.04 -8.39
CA VAL A 139 -12.15 3.58 -8.39
C VAL A 139 -13.63 3.21 -8.25
N ALA A 140 -14.34 3.81 -7.29
CA ALA A 140 -15.75 3.53 -7.02
C ALA A 140 -16.66 3.92 -8.19
N ALA A 141 -16.31 4.98 -8.93
CA ALA A 141 -17.01 5.43 -10.14
C ALA A 141 -16.69 4.58 -11.39
N GLY A 142 -15.70 3.68 -11.31
CA GLY A 142 -15.25 2.85 -12.44
C GLY A 142 -14.37 3.60 -13.45
N ASN A 143 -14.00 4.85 -13.18
CA ASN A 143 -13.08 5.62 -14.01
C ASN A 143 -11.71 4.95 -14.05
N GLU A 144 -11.21 4.52 -12.90
CA GLU A 144 -9.90 3.91 -12.80
C GLU A 144 -9.83 2.54 -13.47
N ILE A 145 -10.90 1.72 -13.35
CA ILE A 145 -11.02 0.44 -14.06
C ILE A 145 -10.95 0.68 -15.58
N ARG A 146 -11.71 1.66 -16.08
CA ARG A 146 -11.68 2.04 -17.49
C ARG A 146 -10.30 2.52 -17.93
N SER A 147 -9.62 3.30 -17.10
CA SER A 147 -8.25 3.77 -17.34
C SER A 147 -7.28 2.61 -17.52
N VAL A 148 -7.31 1.61 -16.63
CA VAL A 148 -6.48 0.40 -16.69
C VAL A 148 -6.75 -0.42 -17.95
N VAL A 149 -8.02 -0.64 -18.29
CA VAL A 149 -8.41 -1.36 -19.53
C VAL A 149 -7.85 -0.65 -20.77
N GLN A 150 -7.96 0.68 -20.82
CA GLN A 150 -7.41 1.45 -21.92
C GLN A 150 -5.88 1.48 -21.94
N ALA A 151 -5.22 1.43 -20.78
CA ALA A 151 -3.77 1.30 -20.70
C ALA A 151 -3.29 -0.04 -21.28
N GLY A 152 -3.98 -1.14 -20.95
CA GLY A 152 -3.73 -2.46 -21.56
C GLY A 152 -3.88 -2.44 -23.08
N ALA A 153 -4.91 -1.77 -23.61
CA ALA A 153 -5.10 -1.62 -25.04
C ALA A 153 -4.00 -0.80 -25.74
N ARG A 154 -3.23 0.02 -25.00
CA ARG A 154 -2.11 0.80 -25.53
C ARG A 154 -0.75 0.11 -25.34
N PHE A 155 -0.68 -1.04 -24.68
CA PHE A 155 0.57 -1.65 -24.21
C PHE A 155 1.57 -1.92 -25.36
N ASP A 156 1.10 -2.44 -26.49
CA ASP A 156 1.96 -2.72 -27.65
C ASP A 156 2.64 -1.47 -28.21
N ARG A 157 2.02 -0.30 -28.03
CA ARG A 157 2.58 1.00 -28.45
C ARG A 157 3.38 1.67 -27.34
N PHE A 158 2.97 1.51 -26.09
CA PHE A 158 3.55 2.16 -24.92
C PHE A 158 3.65 1.16 -23.76
N PRO A 159 4.67 0.28 -23.76
CA PRO A 159 4.89 -0.64 -22.65
C PRO A 159 5.32 0.13 -21.40
N MET A 160 5.05 -0.45 -20.22
CA MET A 160 5.51 0.13 -18.95
C MET A 160 7.04 0.17 -18.90
N GLY A 161 7.58 1.33 -18.52
CA GLY A 161 9.02 1.52 -18.32
C GLY A 161 9.50 1.09 -16.93
N LYS A 162 10.81 1.17 -16.72
CA LYS A 162 11.43 0.99 -15.40
C LYS A 162 11.30 2.25 -14.55
N ILE A 163 11.08 2.08 -13.25
CA ILE A 163 10.94 3.19 -12.28
C ILE A 163 12.12 3.34 -11.33
N ASP A 164 13.05 2.37 -11.34
CA ASP A 164 14.24 2.28 -10.50
C ASP A 164 15.50 2.88 -11.16
N GLY A 165 15.34 3.60 -12.27
CA GLY A 165 16.46 4.22 -12.99
C GLY A 165 16.86 5.61 -12.49
N THR A 166 16.21 6.14 -11.46
CA THR A 166 16.47 7.50 -10.94
C THR A 166 17.54 7.51 -9.84
N HIS A 167 18.12 8.68 -9.56
CA HIS A 167 19.25 8.87 -8.63
C HIS A 167 19.08 8.20 -7.26
N MET A 168 17.87 8.12 -6.71
CA MET A 168 17.64 7.50 -5.40
C MET A 168 17.82 5.98 -5.42
N TRP A 169 17.58 5.34 -6.57
CA TRP A 169 17.55 3.88 -6.74
C TRP A 169 18.87 3.31 -7.29
N GLN A 170 19.87 4.16 -7.55
CA GLN A 170 21.19 3.79 -8.05
C GLN A 170 22.22 3.84 -6.91
#